data_AF-A0A4Y2NIS1-F1
#
_entry.id   AF-A0A4Y2NIS1-F1
#
_cell.length_a   1.000
_cell.length_b   1.000
_cell.length_c   1.000
_cell.angle_alpha   90.00
_cell.angle_beta   90.00
_cell.angle_gamma   90.00
#
_symmetry.space_group_name_H-M   'P 1'
#
loop_
_entity.id
_entity.type
_entity.pdbx_description
1 polymer ?
#
loop_
_entity_poly.entity_id
_entity_poly.type
_entity_poly.pdbx_seq_one_letter_code
_entity_poly.pdbx_strand_id
1 'polypeptide(L)'
;MFQILASTLSTILENRQTVVENEANFGPKQKIVRLCQYDDLDKAMLKWIRGIRDRNRPISGTLMQEKAVEFSKTLGYPDFKASAGWLDKFKKLHGLTQKSIYGESEDVPEEVCDCWMQKIPDILQEFSPQNIFNADETGLFFKCLPTKSRNLGFL
;
A
#
# COMPACT_ATOMS: atom_id res chain seq x y z
N MET A 1 26.62 -16.52 -17.93
CA MET A 1 26.80 -17.42 -16.78
C MET A 1 26.65 -16.59 -15.50
N PHE A 2 25.84 -17.02 -14.52
CA PHE A 2 25.39 -16.18 -13.39
C PHE A 2 26.40 -15.96 -12.24
N GLN A 3 27.67 -16.38 -12.38
CA GLN A 3 28.74 -16.22 -11.35
C GLN A 3 28.33 -16.70 -9.94
N ILE A 4 27.62 -17.82 -9.82
CA ILE A 4 27.20 -18.41 -8.55
C ILE A 4 28.02 -19.67 -8.25
N LEU A 5 28.34 -19.88 -6.96
CA LEU A 5 28.99 -21.11 -6.48
C LEU A 5 28.06 -22.30 -6.68
N ALA A 6 28.63 -23.47 -7.01
CA ALA A 6 27.86 -24.70 -7.20
C ALA A 6 27.08 -25.09 -5.93
N SER A 7 27.64 -24.86 -4.74
CA SER A 7 26.95 -25.08 -3.46
C SER A 7 25.71 -24.19 -3.31
N THR A 8 25.80 -22.92 -3.70
CA THR A 8 24.67 -21.98 -3.68
C THR A 8 23.59 -22.41 -4.67
N LEU A 9 23.97 -22.86 -5.87
CA LEU A 9 23.03 -23.38 -6.85
C LEU A 9 22.30 -24.63 -6.30
N SER A 10 23.00 -25.56 -5.67
CA SER A 10 22.40 -26.73 -5.05
C SER A 10 21.39 -26.35 -3.98
N THR A 11 21.72 -25.43 -3.07
CA THR A 11 20.78 -24.95 -2.04
C THR A 11 19.54 -24.28 -2.63
N ILE A 12 19.68 -23.53 -3.73
CA ILE A 12 18.54 -22.91 -4.43
C ILE A 12 17.65 -24.00 -5.07
N LEU A 13 18.26 -25.01 -5.70
CA LEU A 13 17.53 -26.11 -6.33
C LEU A 13 16.79 -27.01 -5.32
N GLU A 14 17.39 -27.24 -4.16
CA GLU A 14 16.77 -27.93 -3.03
C GLU A 14 15.54 -27.18 -2.52
N ASN A 15 15.63 -25.85 -2.39
CA ASN A 15 14.54 -25.00 -1.87
C ASN A 15 13.65 -24.40 -2.97
N ARG A 16 13.72 -24.90 -4.21
CA ARG A 16 13.09 -24.25 -5.39
C ARG A 16 11.59 -24.03 -5.23
N GLN A 17 10.89 -24.97 -4.61
CA GLN A 17 9.43 -24.92 -4.45
C GLN A 17 9.04 -23.74 -3.55
N THR A 18 9.74 -23.60 -2.42
CA THR A 18 9.58 -22.49 -1.48
C THR A 18 9.92 -21.15 -2.12
N VAL A 19 10.92 -21.09 -3.01
CA VAL A 19 11.28 -19.85 -3.74
C VAL A 19 10.15 -19.41 -4.67
N VAL A 20 9.56 -20.35 -5.44
CA VAL A 20 8.44 -20.07 -6.36
C VAL A 20 7.19 -19.63 -5.61
N GLU A 21 6.84 -20.31 -4.51
CA GLU A 21 5.70 -19.93 -3.67
C GLU A 21 5.89 -18.55 -3.03
N ASN A 22 7.11 -18.22 -2.61
CA ASN A 22 7.42 -16.91 -2.06
C ASN A 22 7.39 -15.81 -3.13
N GLU A 23 7.79 -16.08 -4.36
CA GLU A 23 7.68 -15.10 -5.46
C GLU A 23 6.21 -14.70 -5.72
N ALA A 24 5.28 -15.65 -5.64
CA ALA A 24 3.85 -15.35 -5.79
C ALA A 24 3.31 -14.47 -4.65
N ASN A 25 3.88 -14.57 -3.45
CA ASN A 25 3.41 -13.88 -2.24
C ASN A 25 4.17 -12.57 -1.95
N PHE A 26 5.39 -12.40 -2.46
CA PHE A 26 6.29 -11.31 -2.13
C PHE A 26 6.92 -10.69 -3.39
N GLY A 27 7.10 -9.36 -3.39
CA GLY A 27 7.62 -8.65 -4.55
C GLY A 27 9.10 -8.96 -4.88
N PRO A 28 9.57 -8.64 -6.09
CA PRO A 28 10.89 -9.06 -6.62
C PRO A 28 12.10 -8.50 -5.84
N LYS A 29 11.89 -7.50 -4.96
CA LYS A 29 12.94 -6.92 -4.12
C LYS A 29 13.15 -7.68 -2.80
N GLN A 30 12.25 -8.60 -2.43
CA GLN A 30 12.28 -9.29 -1.15
C GLN A 30 13.13 -10.56 -1.22
N LYS A 31 14.39 -10.45 -0.79
CA LYS A 31 15.39 -11.54 -0.88
C LYS A 31 15.39 -12.51 0.29
N ILE A 32 14.72 -12.17 1.40
CA ILE A 32 14.72 -12.97 2.64
C ILE A 32 13.29 -13.08 3.14
N VAL A 33 12.80 -14.32 3.24
CA VAL A 33 11.56 -14.64 3.94
C VAL A 33 11.93 -14.97 5.39
N ARG A 34 11.75 -13.99 6.28
CA ARG A 34 11.86 -14.24 7.72
C ARG A 34 10.53 -14.80 8.17
N LEU A 35 10.51 -16.03 8.69
CA LEU A 35 9.37 -16.54 9.45
C LEU A 35 9.02 -15.50 10.51
N CYS A 36 7.85 -14.87 10.39
CA CYS A 36 7.41 -13.93 11.40
C CYS A 36 7.18 -14.75 12.68
N GLN A 37 7.63 -14.23 13.82
CA GLN A 37 7.46 -14.90 15.11
C GLN A 37 5.98 -15.25 15.41
N TYR A 38 5.05 -14.57 14.73
CA TYR A 38 3.61 -14.73 14.86
C TYR A 38 2.95 -14.87 13.46
N ASP A 39 3.37 -15.86 12.67
CA ASP A 39 2.87 -16.06 11.29
C ASP A 39 1.33 -16.20 11.22
N ASP A 40 0.73 -16.91 12.18
CA ASP A 40 -0.73 -17.09 12.25
C ASP A 40 -1.45 -15.77 12.56
N LEU A 41 -0.84 -14.91 13.38
CA LEU A 41 -1.35 -13.57 13.69
C LEU A 41 -1.29 -12.66 12.45
N ASP A 42 -0.18 -12.69 11.73
CA ASP A 42 -0.01 -11.91 10.50
C ASP A 42 -1.03 -12.34 9.44
N LYS A 43 -1.24 -13.64 9.26
CA LYS A 43 -2.28 -14.19 8.36
C LYS A 43 -3.69 -13.72 8.75
N ALA A 44 -4.04 -13.78 10.04
CA ALA A 44 -5.32 -13.30 10.55
C ALA A 44 -5.52 -11.79 10.30
N MET A 45 -4.49 -11.00 10.59
CA MET A 45 -4.49 -9.56 10.32
C MET A 45 -4.66 -9.24 8.84
N LEU A 46 -3.98 -9.95 7.94
CA LEU A 46 -4.13 -9.75 6.50
C LEU A 46 -5.54 -10.07 6.01
N LYS A 47 -6.13 -11.17 6.49
CA LYS A 47 -7.51 -11.54 6.14
C LYS A 47 -8.50 -10.46 6.58
N TRP A 48 -8.32 -9.93 7.78
CA TRP A 48 -9.14 -8.84 8.31
C TRP A 48 -8.98 -7.53 7.51
N ILE A 49 -7.75 -7.15 7.17
CA ILE A 49 -7.47 -5.95 6.38
C ILE A 49 -8.09 -6.05 4.99
N ARG A 50 -7.99 -7.20 4.32
CA ARG A 50 -8.62 -7.44 3.01
C ARG A 50 -10.13 -7.21 3.08
N GLY A 51 -10.82 -7.79 4.08
CA GLY A 51 -12.26 -7.64 4.23
C GLY A 51 -12.74 -6.22 4.57
N ILE A 52 -11.88 -5.35 5.12
CA ILE A 52 -12.21 -3.93 5.34
C ILE A 52 -11.94 -3.10 4.09
N ARG A 53 -10.89 -3.44 3.34
CA ARG A 53 -10.55 -2.74 2.10
C ARG A 53 -11.65 -2.87 1.05
N ASP A 54 -12.35 -3.99 1.03
CA ASP A 54 -13.54 -4.21 0.19
C ASP A 54 -14.71 -3.25 0.54
N ARG A 55 -14.62 -2.51 1.65
CA ARG A 55 -15.60 -1.52 2.10
C ARG A 55 -15.06 -0.08 2.04
N ASN A 56 -13.95 0.15 1.32
CA ASN A 56 -13.28 1.46 1.14
C ASN A 56 -13.02 2.27 2.41
N ARG A 57 -12.92 1.64 3.59
CA ARG A 57 -12.65 2.38 4.83
C ARG A 57 -11.14 2.53 5.08
N PRO A 58 -10.64 3.77 5.29
CA PRO A 58 -9.25 3.96 5.68
C PRO A 58 -9.01 3.35 7.07
N ILE A 59 -8.02 2.47 7.16
CA ILE A 59 -7.65 1.81 8.41
C ILE A 59 -6.59 2.64 9.12
N SER A 60 -6.92 3.16 10.30
CA SER A 60 -5.94 3.81 11.19
C SER A 60 -4.92 2.80 11.71
N GLY A 61 -3.67 3.26 11.93
CA GLY A 61 -2.64 2.46 12.57
C GLY A 61 -3.03 2.01 13.98
N THR A 62 -3.72 2.86 14.75
CA THR A 62 -4.23 2.51 16.10
C THR A 62 -5.21 1.35 16.05
N LEU A 63 -6.13 1.37 15.08
CA LEU A 63 -7.10 0.29 14.87
C LEU A 63 -6.42 -1.03 14.50
N MET A 64 -5.35 -0.98 13.68
CA MET A 64 -4.54 -2.17 13.39
C MET A 64 -3.89 -2.73 14.65
N GLN A 65 -3.38 -1.87 15.54
CA GLN A 65 -2.74 -2.30 16.78
C GLN A 65 -3.75 -2.93 17.75
N GLU A 66 -4.92 -2.32 17.91
CA GLU A 66 -6.00 -2.87 18.75
C GLU A 66 -6.45 -4.24 18.26
N LYS A 67 -6.68 -4.40 16.94
CA LYS A 67 -7.06 -5.69 16.38
C LYS A 67 -5.96 -6.74 16.45
N ALA A 68 -4.69 -6.34 16.33
CA ALA A 68 -3.58 -7.28 16.50
C ALA A 68 -3.51 -7.81 17.94
N VAL A 69 -3.78 -6.98 18.96
CA VAL A 69 -3.84 -7.42 20.36
C VAL A 69 -5.05 -8.33 20.61
N GLU A 70 -6.18 -8.06 19.97
CA GLU A 70 -7.35 -8.95 20.06
C GLU A 70 -7.06 -10.33 19.47
N PHE A 71 -6.52 -10.37 18.25
CA PHE A 71 -6.14 -11.63 17.61
C PHE A 71 -5.02 -12.36 18.35
N SER A 72 -4.06 -11.64 18.94
CA SER A 72 -3.00 -12.29 19.70
C SER A 72 -3.54 -13.03 20.92
N LYS A 73 -4.53 -12.46 21.62
CA LYS A 73 -5.21 -13.14 22.74
C LYS A 73 -5.94 -14.39 22.27
N THR A 74 -6.66 -14.31 21.15
CA THR A 74 -7.40 -15.45 20.59
C THR A 74 -6.46 -16.57 20.11
N LEU A 75 -5.30 -16.22 19.57
CA LEU A 75 -4.31 -17.16 19.04
C LEU A 75 -3.34 -17.70 20.10
N GLY A 76 -3.48 -17.32 21.37
CA GLY A 76 -2.65 -17.82 22.47
C GLY A 76 -1.29 -17.10 22.62
N TYR A 77 -1.17 -15.87 22.14
CA TYR A 77 -0.02 -14.99 22.31
C TYR A 77 -0.35 -13.80 23.23
N PRO A 78 -0.53 -14.02 24.56
CA PRO A 78 -0.93 -12.97 25.50
C PRO A 78 0.15 -11.90 25.71
N ASP A 79 1.43 -12.27 25.55
CA ASP A 79 2.57 -11.36 25.72
C ASP A 79 2.88 -10.52 24.48
N PHE A 80 2.13 -10.73 23.39
CA PHE A 80 2.30 -9.97 22.17
C PHE A 80 1.99 -8.49 22.40
N LYS A 81 2.92 -7.63 21.97
CA LYS A 81 2.76 -6.18 22.00
C LYS A 81 2.69 -5.65 20.58
N ALA A 82 1.55 -5.09 20.22
CA ALA A 82 1.35 -4.35 18.96
C ALA A 82 2.08 -3.00 19.00
N SER A 83 3.40 -3.02 19.19
CA SER A 83 4.25 -1.84 19.24
C SER A 83 4.25 -1.10 17.89
N ALA A 84 4.62 0.18 17.89
CA ALA A 84 4.79 0.95 16.67
C ALA A 84 5.81 0.27 15.72
N GLY A 85 6.89 -0.29 16.26
CA GLY A 85 7.89 -1.02 15.48
C GLY A 85 7.37 -2.30 14.84
N TRP A 86 6.49 -3.04 15.53
CA TRP A 86 5.81 -4.19 14.94
C TRP A 86 4.90 -3.73 13.78
N LEU A 87 4.09 -2.70 13.99
CA LEU A 87 3.18 -2.18 12.97
C LEU A 87 3.92 -1.72 11.72
N ASP A 88 5.03 -0.98 11.88
CA ASP A 88 5.85 -0.52 10.76
C ASP A 88 6.46 -1.69 9.98
N LYS A 89 6.92 -2.72 10.70
CA LYS A 89 7.47 -3.92 10.08
C LYS A 89 6.38 -4.70 9.33
N PHE A 90 5.22 -4.91 9.95
CA PHE A 90 4.06 -5.57 9.35
C PHE A 90 3.63 -4.86 8.05
N LYS A 91 3.50 -3.53 8.09
CA LYS A 91 3.15 -2.73 6.90
C LYS A 91 4.18 -2.90 5.78
N LYS A 92 5.47 -2.81 6.08
CA LYS A 92 6.55 -2.96 5.10
C LYS A 92 6.61 -4.37 4.50
N LEU A 93 6.43 -5.41 5.33
CA LEU A 93 6.47 -6.81 4.88
C LEU A 93 5.34 -7.14 3.92
N HIS A 94 4.15 -6.58 4.14
CA HIS A 94 2.98 -6.86 3.33
C HIS A 94 2.63 -5.76 2.32
N GLY A 95 3.54 -4.80 2.09
CA GLY A 95 3.34 -3.72 1.14
C GLY A 95 2.15 -2.81 1.45
N LEU A 96 1.70 -2.77 2.71
CA LEU A 96 0.58 -1.92 3.14
C LEU A 96 1.06 -0.47 3.21
N THR A 97 0.86 0.24 2.11
CA THR A 97 1.14 1.67 2.04
C THR A 97 -0.13 2.43 2.43
N GLN A 98 -0.02 3.37 3.37
CA GLN A 98 -1.07 4.37 3.56
C GLN A 98 -1.07 5.29 2.33
N LYS A 99 -1.90 4.95 1.34
CA LYS A 99 -2.29 5.92 0.32
C LYS A 99 -3.26 6.87 1.01
N SER A 100 -2.85 8.11 1.19
CA SER A 100 -3.82 9.14 1.49
C SER A 100 -4.61 9.37 0.21
N ILE A 101 -5.92 9.20 0.28
CA ILE A 101 -6.84 9.55 -0.79
C ILE A 101 -6.80 11.07 -0.84
N TYR A 102 -6.12 11.60 -1.84
CA TYR A 102 -6.02 13.04 -2.07
C TYR A 102 -6.87 13.34 -3.31
N GLY A 103 -7.84 14.25 -3.14
CA GLY A 103 -8.73 14.71 -4.21
C GLY A 103 -10.14 14.16 -4.05
N GLU A 104 -11.12 15.02 -4.30
CA GLU A 104 -12.57 14.73 -4.43
C GLU A 104 -12.91 13.75 -5.58
N SER A 105 -11.92 13.03 -6.09
CA SER A 105 -12.05 11.98 -7.10
C SER A 105 -12.95 10.81 -6.68
N GLU A 106 -13.32 10.73 -5.39
CA GLU A 106 -14.18 9.66 -4.86
C GLU A 106 -15.68 10.00 -4.97
N ASP A 107 -16.05 11.26 -5.26
CA ASP A 107 -17.46 11.70 -5.35
C ASP A 107 -18.02 11.73 -6.79
N VAL A 108 -17.19 11.49 -7.80
CA VAL A 108 -17.60 11.55 -9.21
C VAL A 108 -17.82 10.14 -9.76
N PRO A 109 -19.04 9.77 -10.21
CA PRO A 109 -19.30 8.48 -10.84
C PRO A 109 -18.39 8.23 -12.06
N GLU A 110 -17.97 6.98 -12.26
CA GLU A 110 -17.10 6.58 -13.38
C GLU A 110 -17.70 6.96 -14.74
N GLU A 111 -19.02 6.89 -14.86
CA GLU A 111 -19.82 7.31 -16.02
C GLU A 111 -19.63 8.79 -16.37
N VAL A 112 -19.48 9.65 -15.36
CA VAL A 112 -19.25 11.08 -15.55
C VAL A 112 -17.82 11.30 -16.01
N CYS A 113 -16.84 10.58 -15.45
CA CYS A 113 -15.46 10.61 -15.88
C CYS A 113 -15.31 10.19 -17.36
N ASP A 114 -15.96 9.11 -17.77
CA ASP A 114 -15.94 8.63 -19.15
C ASP A 114 -16.55 9.65 -20.13
N CYS A 115 -17.67 10.27 -19.74
CA CYS A 115 -18.31 11.34 -20.52
C CYS A 115 -17.37 12.55 -20.71
N TRP A 116 -16.64 12.95 -19.67
CA TRP A 116 -15.67 14.03 -19.75
C TRP A 116 -14.42 13.64 -20.56
N MET A 117 -13.92 12.40 -20.42
CA MET A 117 -12.79 11.90 -21.21
C MET A 117 -13.08 11.92 -22.72
N GLN A 118 -14.34 11.69 -23.12
CA GLN A 118 -14.76 11.79 -24.51
C GLN A 118 -14.92 13.24 -24.99
N LYS A 119 -15.37 14.17 -24.13
CA LYS A 119 -15.64 15.56 -24.49
C LYS A 119 -14.41 16.47 -24.50
N ILE A 120 -13.43 16.20 -23.65
CA ILE A 120 -12.23 17.05 -23.52
C ILE A 120 -11.46 17.19 -24.84
N PRO A 121 -11.20 16.12 -25.62
CA PRO A 121 -10.53 16.25 -26.92
C PRO A 121 -11.24 17.15 -27.92
N ASP A 122 -12.57 17.18 -27.92
CA ASP A 122 -13.37 18.03 -28.81
C ASP A 122 -13.24 19.50 -28.40
N ILE A 123 -13.33 19.79 -27.10
CA ILE A 123 -13.16 21.15 -26.56
C ILE A 123 -11.74 21.67 -26.82
N LEU A 124 -10.72 20.82 -26.61
CA LEU A 124 -9.32 21.23 -26.78
C LEU A 124 -8.94 21.50 -28.25
N GLN A 125 -9.67 20.96 -29.23
CA GLN A 125 -9.43 21.25 -30.65
C GLN A 125 -9.77 22.71 -31.03
N GLU A 126 -10.64 23.37 -30.26
CA GLU A 126 -11.02 24.76 -30.51
C GLU A 126 -9.96 25.76 -30.04
N PHE A 127 -8.95 25.31 -29.27
CA PHE A 127 -7.92 26.16 -28.70
C PHE A 127 -6.51 25.76 -29.18
N SER A 128 -5.68 26.76 -29.46
CA SER A 128 -4.24 26.53 -29.67
C SER A 128 -3.62 25.94 -28.39
N PRO A 129 -2.64 25.01 -28.48
CA PRO A 129 -1.96 24.47 -27.31
C PRO A 129 -1.36 25.52 -26.37
N GLN A 130 -1.01 26.69 -26.89
CA GLN A 130 -0.46 27.82 -26.13
C GLN A 130 -1.49 28.51 -25.21
N ASN A 131 -2.78 28.23 -25.43
CA ASN A 131 -3.90 28.79 -24.67
C ASN A 131 -4.56 27.76 -23.73
N ILE A 132 -3.98 26.57 -23.58
CA ILE A 132 -4.46 25.53 -22.67
C ILE A 132 -3.68 25.68 -21.36
N PHE A 133 -4.36 26.11 -20.31
CA PHE A 133 -3.78 26.31 -18.98
C PHE A 133 -4.39 25.32 -17.99
N ASN A 134 -3.54 24.70 -17.16
CA ASN A 134 -4.01 23.94 -16.01
C ASN A 134 -4.15 24.91 -14.82
N ALA A 135 -5.31 24.89 -14.16
CA ALA A 135 -5.57 25.65 -12.95
C ALA A 135 -6.09 24.69 -11.88
N ASP A 136 -5.51 24.77 -10.68
CA ASP A 136 -5.93 23.98 -9.52
C ASP A 136 -6.01 24.89 -8.30
N GLU A 137 -7.00 24.67 -7.44
CA GLU A 137 -7.21 25.49 -6.26
C GLU A 137 -6.19 25.09 -5.19
N THR A 138 -5.34 26.04 -4.77
CA THR A 138 -4.50 25.88 -3.59
C THR A 138 -5.05 26.73 -2.46
N GLY A 139 -5.66 26.07 -1.47
CA GLY A 139 -6.02 26.70 -0.20
C GLY A 139 -4.78 27.14 0.58
N LEU A 140 -4.60 28.45 0.77
CA LEU A 140 -3.56 29.00 1.64
C LEU A 140 -4.05 28.99 3.09
N PHE A 141 -3.59 28.02 3.87
CA PHE A 141 -3.93 27.93 5.29
C PHE A 141 -2.99 28.80 6.15
N PHE A 142 -3.40 30.02 6.48
CA PHE A 142 -2.66 30.88 7.41
C PHE A 142 -2.74 30.32 8.84
N LYS A 143 -1.58 30.02 9.46
CA LYS A 143 -1.40 29.46 10.83
C LYS A 143 -1.76 27.98 11.06
N CYS A 144 -2.03 27.18 10.03
CA CYS A 144 -2.16 25.74 10.22
C CYS A 144 -0.79 25.07 10.39
N LEU A 145 -0.66 24.19 11.39
CA LEU A 145 0.53 23.35 11.56
C LEU A 145 0.65 22.41 10.35
N PRO A 146 1.85 22.25 9.76
CA PRO A 146 2.04 21.36 8.63
C PRO A 146 1.78 19.92 9.09
N THR A 147 0.62 19.38 8.70
CA THR A 147 0.37 17.94 8.79
C THR A 147 0.98 17.31 7.55
N LYS A 148 1.98 16.44 7.73
CA LYS A 148 2.72 15.66 6.71
C LYS A 148 2.72 16.29 5.31
N SER A 149 3.77 17.06 5.05
CA SER A 149 4.08 17.80 3.83
C SER A 149 3.65 17.10 2.54
N ARG A 150 2.85 17.85 1.75
CA ARG A 150 2.68 17.75 0.30
C ARG A 150 4.04 17.51 -0.36
N ASN A 151 4.29 16.32 -0.91
CA ASN A 151 5.29 16.17 -1.97
C ASN A 151 4.61 16.54 -3.29
N LEU A 152 4.61 17.83 -3.61
CA LEU A 152 4.34 18.32 -4.96
C LEU A 152 5.59 18.03 -5.79
N GLY A 153 5.61 16.87 -6.44
CA GLY A 153 6.49 16.68 -7.60
C GLY A 153 5.90 17.49 -8.74
N PHE A 154 6.48 18.65 -9.01
CA PHE A 154 6.26 19.35 -10.27
C PHE A 154 6.84 18.47 -11.39
N LEU A 155 6.00 18.10 -12.36
CA LEU A 155 6.45 17.73 -13.70
C LEU A 155 6.64 19.02 -14.51
#